data_AF-A0A811V034-F1
#
_entry.id   AF-A0A811V034-F1
#
_cell.length_a   1.000
_cell.length_b   1.000
_cell.length_c   1.000
_cell.angle_alpha   90.00
_cell.angle_beta   90.00
_cell.angle_gamma   90.00
#
_symmetry.space_group_name_H-M   'P 1'
#
loop_
_entity.id
_entity.type
_entity.pdbx_description
1 polymer ?
#
loop_
_entity_poly.entity_id
_entity_poly.type
_entity_poly.pdbx_seq_one_letter_code
_entity_poly.pdbx_strand_id
1 'polypeptide(L)'
;MSRTHFSNKHRLAMTGAVVALIFFIFCLLSTNVFTFVAIDKADADTLQLLHVVFRHGPRTPADTYPNDPHINQTFYPFGWGHITNNGKRELFGMGTWLRKRYGDFLAPHYSPDVGIHKSPLSA
;
A
#
# COMPACT_ATOMS: atom_id res chain seq x y z
N MET A 1 -8.93 -50.83 60.99
CA MET A 1 -8.91 -49.41 60.55
C MET A 1 -7.51 -49.12 60.01
N SER A 2 -7.25 -49.42 58.73
CA SER A 2 -5.89 -49.37 58.16
C SER A 2 -5.56 -47.94 57.75
N ARG A 3 -4.66 -47.30 58.51
CA ARG A 3 -4.06 -46.01 58.18
C ARG A 3 -3.15 -46.22 56.98
N THR A 4 -3.57 -45.75 55.81
CA THR A 4 -2.74 -45.72 54.61
C THR A 4 -1.52 -44.82 54.87
N HIS A 5 -0.36 -45.45 55.02
CA HIS A 5 0.93 -44.77 55.12
C HIS A 5 1.31 -44.24 53.74
N PHE A 6 0.70 -43.11 53.36
CA PHE A 6 1.03 -42.40 52.13
C PHE A 6 2.42 -41.79 52.28
N SER A 7 3.44 -42.54 51.87
CA SER A 7 4.85 -42.17 51.94
C SER A 7 5.09 -40.82 51.25
N ASN A 8 5.93 -39.98 51.85
CA ASN A 8 6.35 -38.68 51.32
C ASN A 8 6.86 -38.74 49.86
N LYS A 9 7.32 -39.91 49.39
CA LYS A 9 7.70 -40.16 47.99
C LYS A 9 6.53 -40.07 47.03
N HIS A 10 5.34 -40.54 47.42
CA HIS A 10 4.13 -40.40 46.62
C HIS A 10 3.62 -38.96 46.61
N ARG A 11 3.75 -38.23 47.75
CA ARG A 11 3.44 -36.79 47.82
C ARG A 11 4.32 -35.98 46.87
N LEU A 12 5.62 -36.25 46.86
CA LEU A 12 6.60 -35.57 46.00
C LEU A 12 6.39 -35.86 44.51
N ALA A 13 6.08 -37.11 44.17
CA ALA A 13 5.76 -37.51 42.79
C ALA A 13 4.47 -36.85 42.28
N MET A 14 3.43 -36.78 43.11
CA MET A 14 2.18 -36.11 42.75
C MET A 14 2.36 -34.60 42.58
N THR A 15 3.15 -33.94 43.42
CA THR A 15 3.47 -32.52 43.24
C THR A 15 4.27 -32.26 41.96
N GLY A 16 5.22 -33.14 41.62
CA GLY A 16 5.98 -33.03 40.37
C GLY A 16 5.11 -33.19 39.12
N ALA A 17 4.16 -34.13 39.15
CA ALA A 17 3.22 -34.35 38.05
C ALA A 17 2.28 -33.15 37.83
N VAL A 18 1.82 -32.52 38.91
CA VAL A 18 0.96 -31.31 38.83
C VAL A 18 1.74 -30.13 38.25
N VAL A 19 2.99 -29.91 38.68
CA VAL A 19 3.83 -28.83 38.13
C VAL A 19 4.12 -29.06 36.65
N ALA A 20 4.41 -30.30 36.23
CA ALA A 20 4.61 -30.63 34.83
C ALA A 20 3.36 -30.38 33.98
N LEU A 21 2.17 -30.70 34.51
CA LEU A 21 0.90 -30.46 33.84
C LEU A 21 0.61 -28.96 33.70
N ILE A 22 0.88 -28.16 34.73
CA ILE A 22 0.75 -26.69 34.66
C ILE A 22 1.70 -26.11 33.61
N PHE A 23 2.95 -26.58 33.57
CA PHE A 23 3.93 -26.12 32.59
C PHE A 23 3.52 -26.51 31.16
N PHE A 24 2.98 -27.72 30.96
CA PHE A 24 2.47 -28.17 29.66
C PHE A 24 1.26 -27.34 29.20
N ILE A 25 0.30 -27.08 30.09
CA ILE A 25 -0.86 -26.23 29.79
C ILE A 25 -0.42 -24.80 29.50
N PHE A 26 0.52 -24.24 30.27
CA PHE A 26 1.08 -22.92 30.02
C PHE A 26 1.78 -22.85 28.66
N CYS A 27 2.53 -23.90 28.29
CA CYS A 27 3.19 -24.00 26.99
C CYS A 27 2.16 -24.02 25.85
N LEU A 28 1.11 -24.85 25.96
CA LEU A 28 0.01 -24.91 25.00
C LEU A 28 -0.73 -23.57 24.88
N LEU A 29 -1.03 -22.90 25.99
CA LEU A 29 -1.67 -21.59 25.98
C LEU A 29 -0.77 -20.53 25.33
N SER A 30 0.54 -20.55 25.63
CA SER A 30 1.50 -19.59 25.07
C SER A 30 1.67 -19.72 23.56
N THR A 31 1.68 -20.95 23.01
CA THR A 31 1.78 -21.17 21.55
C THR A 31 0.53 -20.70 20.82
N ASN A 32 -0.65 -20.87 21.42
CA ASN A 32 -1.90 -20.37 20.84
C ASN A 32 -1.91 -18.84 20.80
N VAL A 33 -1.55 -18.17 21.90
CA VAL A 33 -1.48 -16.69 21.96
C VAL A 33 -0.49 -16.13 20.94
N PHE A 34 0.68 -16.74 20.78
CA PHE A 34 1.68 -16.32 19.79
C PHE A 34 1.16 -16.45 18.34
N THR A 35 0.42 -17.52 18.05
CA THR A 35 -0.18 -17.74 16.73
C THR A 35 -1.27 -16.71 16.43
N PHE A 36 -2.11 -16.37 17.41
CA PHE A 36 -3.13 -15.31 17.27
C PHE A 36 -2.51 -13.93 17.00
N VAL A 37 -1.45 -13.55 17.72
CA VAL A 37 -0.75 -12.27 17.51
C VAL A 37 -0.07 -12.21 16.13
N ALA A 38 0.38 -13.34 15.59
CA ALA A 38 0.95 -13.40 14.24
C ALA A 38 -0.10 -13.22 13.13
N ILE A 39 -1.34 -13.68 13.34
CA ILE A 39 -2.45 -13.52 12.38
C ILE A 39 -2.95 -12.08 12.36
N ASP A 40 -2.91 -11.38 13.50
CA ASP A 40 -3.39 -9.99 13.63
C ASP A 40 -2.40 -8.92 13.19
N LYS A 41 -1.22 -9.32 12.68
CA LYS A 41 -0.44 -8.43 11.84
C LYS A 41 -1.18 -8.29 10.52
N ALA A 42 -2.14 -7.35 10.50
CA ALA A 42 -2.62 -6.76 9.27
C ALA A 42 -1.39 -6.49 8.41
N ASP A 43 -1.41 -7.03 7.20
CA ASP A 43 -0.33 -6.90 6.22
C ASP A 43 -0.23 -5.44 5.79
N ALA A 44 0.38 -4.63 6.66
CA ALA A 44 0.47 -3.18 6.53
C ALA A 44 1.39 -2.77 5.37
N ASP A 45 2.17 -3.71 4.85
CA ASP A 45 3.08 -3.51 3.72
C ASP A 45 2.40 -3.75 2.36
N THR A 46 1.19 -4.30 2.32
CA THR A 46 0.46 -4.51 1.07
C THR A 46 -0.26 -3.26 0.60
N LEU A 47 0.06 -2.83 -0.62
CA LEU A 47 -0.58 -1.68 -1.28
C LEU A 47 -2.04 -2.00 -1.63
N GLN A 48 -2.99 -1.28 -1.03
CA GLN A 48 -4.42 -1.44 -1.29
C GLN A 48 -5.00 -0.39 -2.24
N LEU A 49 -4.46 0.84 -2.23
CA LEU A 49 -4.97 1.97 -3.00
C LEU A 49 -3.85 2.93 -3.39
N LEU A 50 -3.91 3.45 -4.62
CA LEU A 50 -2.98 4.44 -5.15
C LEU A 50 -3.75 5.67 -5.66
N HIS A 51 -3.44 6.85 -5.10
CA HIS A 51 -3.85 8.13 -5.67
C HIS A 51 -2.64 8.84 -6.26
N VAL A 52 -2.75 9.28 -7.52
CA VAL A 52 -1.70 10.02 -8.20
C VAL A 52 -2.24 11.38 -8.61
N VAL A 53 -1.65 12.45 -8.08
CA VAL A 53 -1.99 13.83 -8.42
C VAL A 53 -0.77 14.45 -9.09
N PHE A 54 -0.91 14.86 -10.34
CA PHE A 54 0.13 15.57 -11.08
C PHE A 54 -0.48 16.67 -11.93
N ARG A 55 0.30 17.72 -12.15
CA ARG A 55 -0.08 18.81 -13.05
C ARG A 55 0.08 18.37 -14.50
N HIS A 56 -0.54 19.09 -15.43
CA HIS A 56 -0.28 18.89 -16.86
C HIS A 56 1.21 19.10 -17.22
N GLY A 57 1.67 18.47 -18.30
CA GLY A 57 3.01 18.73 -18.83
C GLY A 57 3.16 20.18 -19.33
N PRO A 58 4.41 20.64 -19.58
CA PRO A 58 4.68 21.93 -20.22
C PRO A 58 3.80 22.20 -21.46
N ARG A 59 3.05 23.30 -21.39
CA ARG A 59 2.16 23.80 -22.44
C ARG A 59 2.51 25.23 -22.81
N THR A 60 2.03 25.68 -23.96
CA THR A 60 2.08 27.09 -24.36
C THR A 60 1.14 27.91 -23.46
N PRO A 61 1.36 29.23 -23.34
CA PRO A 61 0.44 30.13 -22.61
C PRO A 61 -0.99 29.95 -23.13
N ALA A 62 -1.99 29.96 -22.25
CA ALA A 62 -3.40 29.84 -22.66
C ALA A 62 -4.00 31.18 -23.08
N ASP A 63 -3.59 32.22 -22.37
CA ASP A 63 -3.99 33.60 -22.55
C ASP A 63 -2.77 34.51 -22.38
N THR A 64 -2.98 35.79 -22.64
CA THR A 64 -1.96 36.82 -22.43
C THR A 64 -2.59 38.15 -22.04
N TYR A 65 -1.75 39.12 -21.70
CA TYR A 65 -2.15 40.47 -21.31
C TYR A 65 -2.21 41.41 -22.53
N PRO A 66 -2.97 42.53 -22.47
CA PRO A 66 -3.26 43.35 -23.66
C PRO A 66 -2.05 43.89 -24.44
N ASN A 67 -0.92 44.13 -23.78
CA ASN A 67 0.28 44.72 -24.39
C ASN A 67 1.43 43.72 -24.54
N ASP A 68 1.12 42.43 -24.69
CA ASP A 68 2.14 41.40 -24.89
C ASP A 68 2.88 41.57 -26.22
N PRO A 69 4.21 41.79 -26.22
CA PRO A 69 4.99 41.88 -27.45
C PRO A 69 4.96 40.57 -28.28
N HIS A 70 4.58 39.45 -27.67
CA HIS A 70 4.47 38.15 -28.31
C HIS A 70 3.02 37.74 -28.65
N ILE A 71 2.06 38.67 -28.62
CA ILE A 71 0.64 38.38 -28.89
C ILE A 71 0.39 37.71 -30.25
N ASN A 72 1.20 38.02 -31.26
CA ASN A 72 1.09 37.44 -32.61
C ASN A 72 1.84 36.10 -32.76
N GLN A 73 2.46 35.59 -31.69
CA GLN A 73 3.13 34.29 -31.72
C GLN A 73 2.08 33.19 -31.87
N THR A 74 2.18 32.41 -32.95
CA THR A 74 1.22 31.33 -33.23
C THR A 74 1.46 30.07 -32.40
N PHE A 75 2.64 29.97 -31.78
CA PHE A 75 3.15 28.74 -31.14
C PHE A 75 3.01 27.49 -32.01
N TYR A 76 3.14 27.64 -33.34
CA TYR A 76 3.16 26.52 -34.25
C TYR A 76 4.27 25.52 -33.84
N PRO A 77 4.02 24.20 -33.86
CA PRO A 77 2.83 23.50 -34.36
C PRO A 77 1.73 23.27 -33.32
N PHE A 78 1.86 23.77 -32.09
CA PHE A 78 0.98 23.40 -30.98
C PHE A 78 -0.26 24.30 -30.88
N GLY A 79 -0.10 25.60 -31.10
CA GLY A 79 -1.10 26.61 -30.78
C GLY A 79 -1.04 27.06 -29.32
N TRP A 80 -1.85 28.06 -28.95
CA TRP A 80 -2.00 28.56 -27.59
C TRP A 80 -2.67 27.53 -26.67
N GLY A 81 -2.27 27.47 -25.40
CA GLY A 81 -2.83 26.60 -24.37
C GLY A 81 -2.48 25.11 -24.49
N HIS A 82 -1.76 24.71 -25.53
CA HIS A 82 -1.57 23.31 -25.89
C HIS A 82 -0.27 22.73 -25.34
N ILE A 83 -0.30 21.44 -24.98
CA ILE A 83 0.88 20.71 -24.49
C ILE A 83 1.92 20.57 -25.61
N THR A 84 3.16 20.95 -25.30
CA THR A 84 4.31 20.84 -26.20
C THR A 84 4.77 19.39 -26.35
N ASN A 85 5.53 19.07 -27.41
CA ASN A 85 6.10 17.72 -27.56
C ASN A 85 7.03 17.33 -26.40
N ASN A 86 7.73 18.30 -25.80
CA ASN A 86 8.50 18.05 -24.59
C ASN A 86 7.59 17.66 -23.43
N GLY A 87 6.48 18.38 -23.23
CA GLY A 87 5.52 18.05 -22.19
C GLY A 87 4.83 16.69 -22.39
N LYS A 88 4.55 16.30 -23.64
CA LYS A 88 4.07 14.93 -23.95
C LYS A 88 5.10 13.87 -23.55
N ARG A 89 6.38 14.10 -23.87
CA ARG A 89 7.48 13.18 -23.53
C ARG A 89 7.68 13.05 -22.02
N GLU A 90 7.58 14.15 -21.29
CA GLU A 90 7.67 14.15 -19.83
C GLU A 90 6.53 13.35 -19.19
N LEU A 91 5.29 13.60 -19.61
CA LEU A 91 4.11 12.85 -19.15
C LEU A 91 4.22 11.35 -19.49
N PHE A 92 4.74 11.02 -20.68
CA PHE A 92 4.98 9.63 -21.07
C PHE A 92 6.04 8.96 -20.19
N GLY A 93 7.13 9.66 -19.87
CA GLY A 93 8.16 9.16 -18.96
C GLY A 93 7.62 8.93 -17.54
N MET A 94 6.77 9.84 -17.06
CA MET A 94 6.07 9.68 -15.78
C MET A 94 5.16 8.45 -15.78
N GLY A 95 4.38 8.23 -16.85
CA GLY A 95 3.55 7.04 -17.01
C GLY A 95 4.37 5.75 -17.05
N THR A 96 5.51 5.76 -17.73
CA THR A 96 6.43 4.62 -17.79
C THR A 96 7.01 4.31 -16.40
N TRP A 97 7.40 5.33 -15.65
CA TRP A 97 7.89 5.17 -14.28
C TRP A 97 6.79 4.62 -13.35
N LEU A 98 5.56 5.13 -13.44
CA LEU A 98 4.42 4.62 -12.67
C LEU A 98 4.14 3.16 -12.99
N ARG A 99 4.14 2.78 -14.28
CA ARG A 99 3.95 1.38 -14.69
C ARG A 99 5.06 0.47 -14.17
N LYS A 100 6.30 0.95 -14.13
CA LYS A 100 7.43 0.19 -13.56
C LYS A 100 7.30 0.04 -12.04
N ARG A 101 6.90 1.10 -11.33
CA ARG A 101 6.81 1.10 -9.87
C ARG A 101 5.60 0.32 -9.33
N TYR A 102 4.47 0.44 -9.99
CA TYR A 102 3.19 -0.15 -9.57
C TYR A 102 2.75 -1.26 -10.53
N GLY A 103 3.69 -1.88 -11.24
CA GLY A 103 3.41 -2.90 -12.24
C GLY A 103 2.67 -4.11 -11.69
N ASP A 104 3.01 -4.52 -10.47
CA ASP A 104 2.40 -5.66 -9.78
C ASP A 104 1.02 -5.33 -9.21
N PHE A 105 0.79 -4.06 -8.89
CA PHE A 105 -0.52 -3.56 -8.42
C PHE A 105 -1.49 -3.29 -9.56
N LEU A 106 -0.98 -2.89 -10.73
CA LEU A 106 -1.78 -2.53 -11.91
C LEU A 106 -1.95 -3.73 -12.85
N ALA A 107 -3.17 -3.90 -13.38
CA ALA A 107 -3.43 -4.93 -14.39
C ALA A 107 -2.50 -4.79 -15.62
N PRO A 108 -2.20 -5.90 -16.33
CA PRO A 108 -1.36 -5.88 -17.54
C PRO A 108 -1.85 -4.93 -18.64
N HIS A 109 -3.17 -4.78 -18.74
CA HIS A 109 -3.85 -3.95 -19.72
C HIS A 109 -4.90 -3.08 -19.05
N TYR A 110 -5.16 -1.92 -19.66
CA TYR A 110 -6.24 -1.03 -19.23
C TYR A 110 -7.60 -1.70 -19.45
N SER A 111 -8.47 -1.61 -18.44
CA SER A 111 -9.90 -1.93 -18.55
C SER A 111 -10.72 -0.70 -18.10
N PRO A 112 -11.70 -0.26 -18.88
CA PRO A 112 -12.53 0.91 -18.53
C PRO A 112 -13.38 0.70 -17.27
N ASP A 113 -13.59 -0.57 -16.87
CA ASP A 113 -14.31 -0.91 -15.64
C ASP A 113 -13.46 -0.65 -14.38
N VAL A 114 -12.15 -0.46 -14.55
CA VAL A 114 -11.22 -0.03 -13.49
C VAL A 114 -11.17 1.50 -13.51
N GLY A 115 -11.90 2.13 -12.60
CA GLY A 115 -12.15 3.58 -12.60
C GLY A 115 -10.88 4.44 -12.50
N ILE A 116 -10.36 4.90 -13.64
CA ILE A 116 -9.39 6.00 -13.72
C ILE A 116 -10.19 7.30 -13.85
N HIS A 117 -10.39 8.01 -12.75
CA HIS A 117 -11.05 9.32 -12.75
C HIS A 117 -10.06 10.43 -13.06
N LYS A 118 -10.33 11.23 -14.10
CA LYS A 118 -9.58 12.46 -14.41
C LYS A 118 -10.46 13.68 -14.14
N SER A 119 -9.99 14.60 -13.32
CA SER A 119 -10.68 15.87 -13.08
C SER A 119 -10.75 16.70 -14.38
N PRO A 120 -11.87 17.36 -14.69
CA PRO A 120 -12.01 18.18 -15.87
C PRO A 120 -10.99 19.33 -15.87
N LEU A 121 -10.41 19.63 -17.04
CA LEU A 121 -9.54 20.79 -17.21
C LEU A 121 -10.42 22.04 -17.21
N SER A 122 -10.19 22.97 -16.28
CA SER A 122 -10.81 24.29 -16.32
C SER A 122 -10.28 25.04 -17.55
N ALA A 123 -11.21 25.50 -18.38
CA ALA A 123 -10.96 26.35 -19.55
C ALA A 123 -10.41 27.71 -19.14
#